data_AF-A0A7L2HCL5-F1
#
_entry.id   AF-A0A7L2HCL5-F1
#
_cell.length_a   1.000
_cell.length_b   1.000
_cell.length_c   1.000
_cell.angle_alpha   90.00
_cell.angle_beta   90.00
_cell.angle_gamma   90.00
#
_symmetry.space_group_name_H-M   'P 1'
#
loop_
_entity.id
_entity.type
_entity.pdbx_description
1 polymer ?
#
loop_
_entity_poly.entity_id
_entity_poly.type
_entity_poly.pdbx_seq_one_letter_code
_entity_poly.pdbx_strand_id
1 'polypeptide(L)'
;ALPEKKMVFKGLVTNKEDVNKLMLTPLIHYPLLGGSALITFEKAEVAQRIIEAKEHMVELSYGEELEELDRCRVRVQAAPVDILLPSALEIGLTRSSRSILVSDLPSLGIPEEALLDKLELFFSKTKNGGGEVERREFVDDSSQVVLTFVEDGVAEPLIAKGHIQVLIGKGRYELKISPCMSGDITNLQFQPSCCPRTVLLSGIPDVLGEEPMRDALEIHFQKASRGGGEVDALAYVPAGRHGVAVFAEDAG
;
A
#
# COMPACT_ATOMS: atom_id res chain seq x y z
N ALA A 1 40.95 -1.57 -4.71
CA ALA A 1 40.40 -2.19 -3.50
C ALA A 1 39.37 -1.23 -2.91
N LEU A 2 38.09 -1.61 -2.91
CA LEU A 2 37.05 -0.88 -2.19
C LEU A 2 37.29 -1.07 -0.68
N PRO A 3 37.16 -0.04 0.16
CA PRO A 3 37.30 -0.22 1.61
C PRO A 3 36.11 -1.02 2.15
N GLU A 4 36.33 -2.26 2.58
CA GLU A 4 35.32 -3.15 3.22
C GLU A 4 35.05 -2.81 4.70
N LYS A 5 35.41 -1.60 5.15
CA LYS A 5 35.28 -1.24 6.56
C LYS A 5 33.86 -0.74 6.82
N LYS A 6 33.07 -1.53 7.55
CA LYS A 6 31.72 -1.14 8.01
C LYS A 6 31.80 0.16 8.81
N MET A 7 31.20 1.23 8.29
CA MET A 7 31.05 2.50 8.99
C MET A 7 29.76 2.45 9.83
N VAL A 8 29.80 2.96 11.06
CA VAL A 8 28.63 3.02 11.96
C VAL A 8 28.08 4.44 11.94
N PHE A 9 26.81 4.58 11.56
CA PHE A 9 26.09 5.85 11.66
C PHE A 9 25.38 5.93 13.01
N LYS A 10 25.73 6.91 13.85
CA LYS A 10 24.97 7.28 15.04
C LYS A 10 24.16 8.52 14.70
N GLY A 11 22.93 8.33 14.23
CA GLY A 11 22.05 9.44 13.86
C GLY A 11 21.81 10.37 15.06
N LEU A 12 22.04 11.67 14.88
CA LEU A 12 21.59 12.67 15.83
C LEU A 12 20.07 12.84 15.63
N VAL A 13 19.27 12.16 16.45
CA VAL A 13 17.82 12.38 16.50
C VAL A 13 17.60 13.68 17.26
N THR A 14 17.60 14.80 16.54
CA THR A 14 17.20 16.08 17.14
C THR A 14 15.70 15.99 17.41
N ASN A 15 15.31 16.01 18.69
CA ASN A 15 13.92 16.10 19.18
C ASN A 15 13.21 17.36 18.66
N LYS A 16 12.84 17.35 17.38
CA LYS A 16 11.89 18.25 16.72
C LYS A 16 11.06 17.32 15.85
N GLU A 17 9.79 17.18 16.23
CA GLU A 17 8.68 16.49 15.53
C GLU A 17 9.11 15.64 14.33
N ASP A 18 9.04 14.32 14.45
CA ASP A 18 9.47 13.30 13.48
C ASP A 18 8.99 13.57 12.03
N VAL A 19 9.70 14.42 11.29
CA VAL A 19 9.43 14.69 9.86
C VAL A 19 9.90 13.52 8.97
N ASN A 20 10.60 12.53 9.54
CA ASN A 20 11.18 11.40 8.81
C ASN A 20 10.63 10.04 9.29
N LYS A 21 9.36 9.96 9.69
CA LYS A 21 8.74 8.67 9.98
C LYS A 21 8.29 8.04 8.66
N LEU A 22 9.00 7.01 8.22
CA LEU A 22 8.49 6.10 7.19
C LEU A 22 7.19 5.50 7.73
N MET A 23 6.06 5.88 7.12
CA MET A 23 4.75 5.35 7.44
C MET A 23 4.44 4.21 6.46
N LEU A 24 4.19 3.01 7.01
CA LEU A 24 3.75 1.86 6.24
C LEU A 24 2.27 1.64 6.52
N THR A 25 1.43 1.82 5.50
CA THR A 25 -0.01 1.58 5.59
C THR A 25 -0.33 0.31 4.80
N PRO A 26 -0.43 -0.86 5.46
CA PRO A 26 -0.66 -2.12 4.77
C PRO A 26 -2.08 -2.17 4.20
N LEU A 27 -2.19 -2.56 2.93
CA LEU A 27 -3.45 -2.88 2.25
C LEU A 27 -3.42 -4.36 1.86
N ILE A 28 -4.14 -5.20 2.61
CA ILE A 28 -4.06 -6.66 2.46
C ILE A 28 -5.24 -7.16 1.65
N HIS A 29 -4.94 -7.87 0.57
CA HIS A 29 -5.92 -8.57 -0.26
C HIS A 29 -6.03 -10.01 0.21
N TYR A 30 -7.16 -10.35 0.83
CA TYR A 30 -7.44 -11.67 1.39
C TYR A 30 -8.39 -12.46 0.48
N PRO A 31 -7.95 -13.60 -0.10
CA PRO A 31 -8.80 -14.39 -0.99
C PRO A 31 -9.90 -15.11 -0.20
N LEU A 32 -11.13 -15.04 -0.70
CA LEU A 32 -12.29 -15.72 -0.12
C LEU A 32 -12.80 -16.82 -1.05
N LEU A 33 -12.95 -18.01 -0.47
CA LEU A 33 -13.58 -19.14 -1.14
C LEU A 33 -15.09 -18.93 -1.23
N GLY A 34 -15.69 -19.39 -2.33
CA GLY A 34 -17.15 -19.41 -2.45
C GLY A 34 -17.82 -20.25 -1.36
N GLY A 35 -19.01 -19.81 -0.93
CA GLY A 35 -19.70 -20.37 0.24
C GLY A 35 -19.11 -19.88 1.57
N SER A 36 -18.51 -18.69 1.57
CA SER A 36 -17.92 -18.07 2.75
C SER A 36 -18.41 -16.63 2.91
N ALA A 37 -18.38 -16.13 4.15
CA ALA A 37 -18.64 -14.73 4.44
C ALA A 37 -17.63 -14.20 5.45
N LEU A 38 -17.30 -12.91 5.38
CA LEU A 38 -16.62 -12.19 6.44
C LEU A 38 -17.63 -11.29 7.14
N ILE A 39 -17.58 -11.28 8.47
CA ILE A 39 -18.36 -10.35 9.29
C ILE A 39 -17.41 -9.60 10.20
N THR A 40 -17.40 -8.28 10.10
CA THR A 40 -16.72 -7.38 11.02
C THR A 40 -17.72 -6.79 11.99
N PHE A 41 -17.45 -6.92 13.28
CA PHE A 41 -18.26 -6.37 14.36
C PHE A 41 -17.64 -5.07 14.87
N GLU A 42 -18.45 -4.20 15.47
CA GLU A 42 -17.90 -3.01 16.13
C GLU A 42 -16.97 -3.36 17.30
N LYS A 43 -17.29 -4.46 18.01
CA LYS A 43 -16.65 -4.89 19.25
C LYS A 43 -15.94 -6.23 19.08
N ALA A 44 -14.67 -6.29 19.48
CA ALA A 44 -13.85 -7.50 19.39
C ALA A 44 -14.40 -8.65 20.24
N GLU A 45 -15.04 -8.34 21.38
CA GLU A 45 -15.61 -9.34 22.28
C GLU A 45 -16.80 -10.08 21.64
N VAL A 46 -17.46 -9.47 20.65
CA VAL A 46 -18.53 -10.13 19.89
C VAL A 46 -17.93 -11.18 18.95
N ALA A 47 -16.92 -10.78 18.16
CA ALA A 47 -16.21 -11.67 17.25
C ALA A 47 -15.60 -12.87 18.00
N GLN A 48 -14.97 -12.62 19.14
CA GLN A 48 -14.38 -13.67 19.97
C GLN A 48 -15.43 -14.72 20.41
N ARG A 49 -16.59 -14.29 20.92
CA ARG A 49 -17.66 -15.22 21.33
C ARG A 49 -18.19 -16.07 20.17
N ILE A 50 -18.32 -15.47 18.99
CA ILE A 50 -18.77 -16.17 17.78
C ILE A 50 -17.77 -17.24 17.37
N ILE A 51 -16.46 -16.92 17.41
CA ILE A 51 -15.37 -17.87 17.10
C ILE A 51 -15.33 -19.00 18.14
N GLU A 52 -15.47 -18.67 19.43
CA GLU A 52 -15.49 -19.66 20.52
C GLU A 52 -16.65 -20.65 20.38
N ALA A 53 -17.82 -20.20 19.89
CA ALA A 53 -18.97 -21.05 19.63
C ALA A 53 -18.75 -22.03 18.45
N LYS A 54 -17.82 -21.72 17.52
CA LYS A 54 -17.40 -22.48 16.33
C LYS A 54 -18.48 -22.80 15.30
N GLU A 55 -19.67 -23.22 15.70
CA GLU A 55 -20.77 -23.58 14.80
C GLU A 55 -22.02 -22.77 15.13
N HIS A 56 -22.66 -22.25 14.09
CA HIS A 56 -23.88 -21.45 14.20
C HIS A 56 -24.98 -22.02 13.30
N MET A 57 -26.21 -22.05 13.81
CA MET A 57 -27.37 -22.53 13.07
C MET A 57 -28.21 -21.34 12.58
N VAL A 58 -27.94 -20.92 11.35
CA VAL A 58 -28.57 -19.77 10.70
C VAL A 58 -29.96 -20.15 10.20
N GLU A 59 -30.95 -19.34 10.53
CA GLU A 59 -32.32 -19.50 10.06
C GLU A 59 -32.50 -18.64 8.81
N LEU A 60 -32.93 -19.28 7.71
CA LEU A 60 -33.02 -18.66 6.39
C LEU A 60 -34.43 -18.14 6.05
N SER A 61 -35.41 -18.32 6.94
CA SER A 61 -36.82 -18.01 6.69
C SER A 61 -37.11 -16.50 6.77
N TYR A 62 -37.73 -15.95 5.74
CA TYR A 62 -38.36 -14.62 5.73
C TYR A 62 -39.89 -14.76 5.88
N GLY A 63 -40.48 -14.00 6.82
CA GLY A 63 -41.93 -13.93 7.05
C GLY A 63 -42.36 -14.51 8.41
N GLU A 64 -43.28 -13.82 9.10
CA GLU A 64 -43.70 -14.12 10.48
C GLU A 64 -44.72 -15.27 10.60
N GLU A 65 -45.06 -15.97 9.52
CA GLU A 65 -46.09 -17.02 9.53
C GLU A 65 -45.67 -18.24 8.70
N LEU A 66 -44.62 -18.93 9.13
CA LEU A 66 -44.23 -20.24 8.57
C LEU A 66 -44.34 -21.31 9.66
N GLU A 67 -44.98 -22.44 9.34
CA GLU A 67 -45.03 -23.60 10.22
C GLU A 67 -43.60 -24.10 10.52
N GLU A 68 -43.37 -24.78 11.65
CA GLU A 68 -42.02 -25.22 12.06
C GLU A 68 -41.30 -26.06 10.99
N LEU A 69 -42.07 -26.75 10.13
CA LEU A 69 -41.58 -27.56 9.01
C LEU A 69 -40.99 -26.74 7.86
N ASP A 70 -41.34 -25.46 7.73
CA ASP A 70 -40.89 -24.58 6.64
C ASP A 70 -39.66 -23.73 7.05
N ARG A 71 -39.18 -23.87 8.29
CA ARG A 71 -38.02 -23.14 8.79
C ARG A 71 -36.73 -23.78 8.30
N CYS A 72 -36.23 -23.28 7.16
CA CYS A 72 -34.94 -23.70 6.64
C CYS A 72 -33.79 -23.23 7.55
N ARG A 73 -32.91 -24.15 7.94
CA ARG A 73 -31.74 -23.89 8.78
C ARG A 73 -30.47 -24.37 8.12
N VAL A 74 -29.41 -23.58 8.24
CA VAL A 74 -28.09 -23.88 7.72
C VAL A 74 -27.07 -23.85 8.85
N ARG A 75 -26.14 -24.80 8.82
CA ARG A 75 -24.99 -24.81 9.73
C ARG A 75 -23.81 -24.11 9.06
N VAL A 76 -23.27 -23.10 9.72
CA VAL A 76 -22.07 -22.37 9.29
C VAL A 76 -20.98 -22.51 10.35
N GLN A 77 -19.72 -22.52 9.92
CA GLN A 77 -18.56 -22.60 10.80
C GLN A 77 -17.88 -21.24 10.92
N ALA A 78 -17.64 -20.80 12.16
CA ALA A 78 -16.95 -19.58 12.49
C ALA A 78 -15.47 -19.86 12.84
N ALA A 79 -14.58 -19.09 12.23
CA ALA A 79 -13.14 -19.17 12.42
C ALA A 79 -12.52 -17.77 12.52
N PRO A 80 -11.37 -17.63 13.21
CA PRO A 80 -10.61 -16.38 13.19
C PRO A 80 -10.07 -16.08 11.79
N VAL A 81 -9.83 -14.80 11.51
CA VAL A 81 -9.16 -14.35 10.29
C VAL A 81 -7.73 -13.99 10.62
N ASP A 82 -6.79 -14.77 10.12
CA ASP A 82 -5.36 -14.49 10.23
C ASP A 82 -4.84 -13.85 8.95
N ILE A 83 -4.14 -12.72 9.10
CA ILE A 83 -3.48 -11.96 8.03
C ILE A 83 -1.98 -11.85 8.31
N LEU A 84 -1.18 -11.64 7.25
CA LEU A 84 0.25 -11.37 7.37
C LEU A 84 0.49 -9.86 7.30
N LEU A 85 0.92 -9.28 8.42
CA LEU A 85 1.29 -7.87 8.47
C LEU A 85 2.81 -7.70 8.35
N PRO A 86 3.29 -6.66 7.64
CA PRO A 86 4.70 -6.29 7.68
C PRO A 86 5.17 -6.00 9.12
N SER A 87 6.27 -6.61 9.54
CA SER A 87 6.84 -6.42 10.89
C SER A 87 8.19 -5.71 10.89
N ALA A 88 8.99 -5.88 9.84
CA ALA A 88 10.25 -5.17 9.64
C ALA A 88 10.50 -4.91 8.16
N LEU A 89 11.04 -3.74 7.84
CA LEU A 89 11.42 -3.32 6.49
C LEU A 89 12.84 -2.76 6.53
N GLU A 90 13.70 -3.29 5.67
CA GLU A 90 15.02 -2.74 5.40
C GLU A 90 15.08 -2.22 3.96
N ILE A 91 15.56 -0.99 3.81
CA ILE A 91 15.73 -0.33 2.52
C ILE A 91 17.23 -0.08 2.33
N GLY A 92 17.80 -0.68 1.29
CA GLY A 92 19.14 -0.40 0.83
C GLY A 92 19.14 0.88 0.01
N LEU A 93 19.90 1.90 0.42
CA LEU A 93 20.06 3.14 -0.34
C LEU A 93 21.42 3.15 -1.03
N THR A 94 21.41 3.36 -2.34
CA THR A 94 22.61 3.50 -3.15
C THR A 94 22.59 4.85 -3.88
N ARG A 95 23.74 5.51 -3.93
CA ARG A 95 23.90 6.75 -4.69
C ARG A 95 24.37 6.41 -6.09
N SER A 96 23.67 6.93 -7.11
CA SER A 96 24.10 6.77 -8.50
C SER A 96 25.38 7.56 -8.78
N SER A 97 26.33 6.94 -9.47
CA SER A 97 27.53 7.58 -10.05
C SER A 97 27.28 8.21 -11.42
N ARG A 98 26.12 7.92 -12.03
CA ARG A 98 25.75 8.34 -13.38
C ARG A 98 24.54 9.24 -13.44
N SER A 99 23.81 9.39 -12.35
CA SER A 99 22.52 10.09 -12.37
C SER A 99 22.51 11.29 -11.43
N ILE A 100 21.94 12.38 -11.91
CA ILE A 100 21.70 13.59 -11.13
C ILE A 100 20.21 13.89 -11.06
N LEU A 101 19.78 14.47 -9.94
CA LEU A 101 18.45 15.00 -9.76
C LEU A 101 18.49 16.52 -9.90
N VAL A 102 17.74 17.05 -10.87
CA VAL A 102 17.61 18.47 -11.17
C VAL A 102 16.27 18.97 -10.64
N SER A 103 16.31 19.91 -9.71
CA SER A 103 15.14 20.54 -9.10
C SER A 103 15.11 22.04 -9.33
N ASP A 104 14.07 22.71 -8.80
CA ASP A 104 13.83 24.15 -8.99
C ASP A 104 13.63 24.51 -10.47
N LEU A 105 12.94 23.64 -11.20
CA LEU A 105 12.67 23.81 -12.62
C LEU A 105 11.72 24.99 -12.87
N PRO A 106 11.98 25.83 -13.88
CA PRO A 106 11.14 26.99 -14.15
C PRO A 106 9.81 26.60 -14.81
N SER A 107 8.72 27.24 -14.40
CA SER A 107 7.40 27.12 -15.03
C SER A 107 7.33 27.99 -16.29
N LEU A 108 7.68 27.42 -17.44
CA LEU A 108 7.87 28.18 -18.70
C LEU A 108 6.70 28.11 -19.68
N GLY A 109 5.61 27.42 -19.34
CA GLY A 109 4.47 27.22 -20.25
C GLY A 109 4.85 26.49 -21.54
N ILE A 110 5.97 25.75 -21.54
CA ILE A 110 6.40 24.89 -22.64
C ILE A 110 6.06 23.44 -22.32
N PRO A 111 5.90 22.56 -23.33
CA PRO A 111 5.73 21.13 -23.11
C PRO A 111 6.90 20.54 -22.32
N GLU A 112 6.62 19.54 -21.49
CA GLU A 112 7.60 18.83 -20.66
C GLU A 112 8.76 18.28 -21.49
N GLU A 113 8.48 17.63 -22.62
CA GLU A 113 9.51 17.15 -23.56
C GLU A 113 10.44 18.27 -24.04
N ALA A 114 9.90 19.46 -24.31
CA ALA A 114 10.71 20.59 -24.76
C ALA A 114 11.59 21.17 -23.63
N LEU A 115 11.23 20.96 -22.36
CA LEU A 115 12.10 21.28 -21.23
C LEU A 115 13.21 20.22 -21.12
N LEU A 116 12.87 18.94 -21.22
CA LEU A 116 13.84 17.83 -21.22
C LEU A 116 14.88 17.97 -22.33
N ASP A 117 14.46 18.32 -23.55
CA ASP A 117 15.36 18.62 -24.68
C ASP A 117 16.40 19.68 -24.35
N LYS A 118 15.98 20.75 -23.67
CA LYS A 118 16.87 21.87 -23.33
C LYS A 118 17.82 21.50 -22.19
N LEU A 119 17.35 20.72 -21.23
CA LEU A 119 18.19 20.19 -20.16
C LEU A 119 19.22 19.22 -20.72
N GLU A 120 18.81 18.26 -21.54
CA GLU A 120 19.72 17.33 -22.20
C GLU A 120 20.77 18.07 -23.05
N LEU A 121 20.35 19.03 -23.89
CA LEU A 121 21.28 19.81 -24.70
C LEU A 121 22.26 20.64 -23.84
N PHE A 122 21.86 21.05 -22.64
CA PHE A 122 22.74 21.75 -21.73
C PHE A 122 23.73 20.81 -21.05
N PHE A 123 23.26 19.69 -20.52
CA PHE A 123 24.06 18.72 -19.76
C PHE A 123 24.88 17.80 -20.65
N SER A 124 24.56 17.65 -21.94
CA SER A 124 25.42 16.96 -22.93
C SER A 124 26.75 17.66 -23.20
N LYS A 125 26.89 18.94 -22.80
CA LYS A 125 28.09 19.73 -23.12
C LYS A 125 29.13 19.62 -22.01
N THR A 126 30.29 19.08 -22.36
CA THR A 126 31.47 18.97 -21.48
C THR A 126 31.92 20.31 -20.88
N LYS A 127 31.75 21.43 -21.60
CA LYS A 127 32.04 22.79 -21.06
C LYS A 127 31.21 23.16 -19.83
N ASN A 128 30.04 22.54 -19.67
CA ASN A 128 29.18 22.74 -18.50
C ASN A 128 29.51 21.75 -17.37
N GLY A 129 30.45 20.82 -17.62
CA GLY A 129 30.82 19.73 -16.73
C GLY A 129 29.91 18.51 -16.83
N GLY A 130 29.06 18.43 -17.85
CA GLY A 130 28.25 17.24 -18.13
C GLY A 130 28.86 16.35 -19.22
N GLY A 131 28.07 15.41 -19.72
CA GLY A 131 28.49 14.37 -20.68
C GLY A 131 27.29 13.80 -21.43
N GLU A 132 27.52 12.85 -22.32
CA GLU A 132 26.45 12.22 -23.11
C GLU A 132 25.35 11.67 -22.19
N VAL A 133 24.09 12.05 -22.49
CA VAL A 133 22.92 11.69 -21.70
C VAL A 133 22.32 10.41 -22.27
N GLU A 134 22.20 9.39 -21.44
CA GLU A 134 21.57 8.12 -21.79
C GLU A 134 20.05 8.18 -21.63
N ARG A 135 19.58 8.79 -20.52
CA ARG A 135 18.15 8.89 -20.19
C ARG A 135 17.82 10.21 -19.49
N ARG A 136 16.59 10.66 -19.70
CA ARG A 136 16.01 11.87 -19.10
C ARG A 136 14.54 11.60 -18.78
N GLU A 137 14.16 11.77 -17.53
CA GLU A 137 12.84 11.36 -17.05
C GLU A 137 12.38 12.37 -15.99
N PHE A 138 11.10 12.76 -16.02
CA PHE A 138 10.50 13.44 -14.88
C PHE A 138 10.28 12.43 -13.76
N VAL A 139 10.46 12.87 -12.53
CA VAL A 139 10.07 12.06 -11.37
C VAL A 139 8.58 12.29 -11.14
N ASP A 140 7.80 11.22 -11.27
CA ASP A 140 6.34 11.23 -11.11
C ASP A 140 5.92 12.02 -9.87
N ASP A 141 4.86 12.83 -10.02
CA ASP A 141 4.30 13.69 -8.98
C ASP A 141 5.26 14.76 -8.39
N SER A 142 6.39 15.03 -9.05
CA SER A 142 7.33 16.08 -8.66
C SER A 142 7.80 16.94 -9.83
N SER A 143 8.13 18.21 -9.58
CA SER A 143 8.72 19.12 -10.57
C SER A 143 10.24 18.93 -10.71
N GLN A 144 10.68 17.68 -10.75
CA GLN A 144 12.09 17.30 -10.77
C GLN A 144 12.39 16.39 -11.95
N VAL A 145 13.62 16.47 -12.47
CA VAL A 145 14.10 15.66 -13.59
C VAL A 145 15.31 14.86 -13.17
N VAL A 146 15.30 13.57 -13.48
CA VAL A 146 16.48 12.72 -13.41
C VAL A 146 17.16 12.71 -14.78
N LEU A 147 18.46 13.01 -14.77
CA LEU A 147 19.32 12.86 -15.94
C LEU A 147 20.34 11.76 -15.64
N THR A 148 20.41 10.77 -16.51
CA THR A 148 21.38 9.68 -16.43
C THR A 148 22.37 9.79 -17.58
N PHE A 149 23.66 9.81 -17.25
CA PHE A 149 24.76 9.91 -18.20
C PHE A 149 25.26 8.53 -18.62
N VAL A 150 25.81 8.44 -19.84
CA VAL A 150 26.44 7.21 -20.34
C VAL A 150 27.70 6.89 -19.52
N GLU A 151 28.51 7.90 -19.22
CA GLU A 151 29.78 7.74 -18.51
C GLU A 151 29.65 7.90 -16.99
N ASP A 152 30.32 7.00 -16.25
CA ASP A 152 30.57 7.16 -14.82
C ASP A 152 31.47 8.36 -14.53
N GLY A 153 31.22 9.04 -13.40
CA GLY A 153 32.07 10.15 -12.95
C GLY A 153 31.61 11.54 -13.42
N VAL A 154 30.60 11.62 -14.29
CA VAL A 154 30.00 12.88 -14.75
C VAL A 154 29.09 13.49 -13.68
N ALA A 155 28.41 12.65 -12.89
CA ALA A 155 27.45 13.10 -11.90
C ALA A 155 28.11 13.82 -10.72
N GLU A 156 29.22 13.31 -10.17
CA GLU A 156 29.84 13.85 -8.96
C GLU A 156 30.31 15.30 -9.10
N PRO A 157 30.99 15.72 -10.19
CA PRO A 157 31.36 17.13 -10.38
C PRO A 157 30.15 18.06 -10.49
N LEU A 158 29.05 17.59 -11.09
CA LEU A 158 27.82 18.36 -11.20
C LEU A 158 27.14 18.51 -9.83
N ILE A 159 27.06 17.42 -9.06
CA ILE A 159 26.52 17.42 -7.70
C ILE A 159 27.36 18.32 -6.78
N ALA A 160 28.69 18.30 -6.92
CA ALA A 160 29.58 19.14 -6.12
C ALA A 160 29.39 20.65 -6.37
N LYS A 161 28.94 21.05 -7.57
CA LYS A 161 28.56 22.44 -7.87
C LYS A 161 27.28 22.85 -7.16
N GLY A 162 26.35 21.92 -6.95
CA GLY A 162 25.08 22.13 -6.24
C GLY A 162 24.04 22.96 -6.99
N HIS A 163 24.44 24.05 -7.65
CA HIS A 163 23.56 24.88 -8.47
C HIS A 163 24.23 25.21 -9.81
N ILE A 164 23.41 25.37 -10.85
CA ILE A 164 23.89 25.72 -12.19
C ILE A 164 22.93 26.68 -12.89
N GLN A 165 23.48 27.66 -13.61
CA GLN A 165 22.68 28.56 -14.43
C GLN A 165 22.49 27.99 -15.83
N VAL A 166 21.24 27.80 -16.23
CA VAL A 166 20.85 27.30 -17.56
C VAL A 166 20.11 28.40 -18.33
N LEU A 167 20.45 28.53 -19.61
CA LEU A 167 19.73 29.38 -20.55
C LEU A 167 18.63 28.57 -21.22
N ILE A 168 17.38 28.88 -20.92
CA ILE A 168 16.22 28.19 -21.48
C ILE A 168 15.41 29.22 -22.28
N GLY A 169 15.50 29.15 -23.61
CA GLY A 169 14.94 30.19 -24.49
C GLY A 169 15.69 31.52 -24.29
N LYS A 170 14.99 32.54 -23.79
CA LYS A 170 15.56 33.88 -23.51
C LYS A 170 15.86 34.12 -22.03
N GLY A 171 15.43 33.23 -21.14
CA GLY A 171 15.59 33.38 -19.69
C GLY A 171 16.83 32.67 -19.15
N ARG A 172 17.37 33.19 -18.05
CA ARG A 172 18.40 32.53 -17.22
C ARG A 172 17.74 32.00 -15.96
N TYR A 173 17.93 30.71 -15.69
CA TYR A 173 17.34 30.03 -14.55
C TYR A 173 18.44 29.33 -13.79
N GLU A 174 18.38 29.43 -12.46
CA GLU A 174 19.25 28.66 -11.57
C GLU A 174 18.54 27.36 -11.23
N LEU A 175 19.20 26.25 -11.55
CA LEU A 175 18.71 24.91 -11.26
C LEU A 175 19.56 24.32 -10.15
N LYS A 176 18.92 23.54 -9.27
CA LYS A 176 19.62 22.82 -8.22
C LYS A 176 19.93 21.40 -8.67
N ILE A 177 21.16 20.98 -8.44
CA ILE A 177 21.68 19.64 -8.73
C ILE A 177 21.91 18.93 -7.41
N SER A 178 21.30 17.76 -7.27
CA SER A 178 21.42 16.91 -6.08
C SER A 178 21.68 15.46 -6.49
N PRO A 179 22.26 14.64 -5.58
CA PRO A 179 22.54 13.25 -5.90
C PRO A 179 21.25 12.47 -6.11
N CYS A 180 21.23 11.65 -7.17
CA CYS A 180 20.17 10.67 -7.35
C CYS A 180 20.41 9.47 -6.42
N MET A 181 19.45 9.20 -5.54
CA MET A 181 19.44 8.02 -4.67
C MET A 181 18.50 6.98 -5.28
N SER A 182 18.95 5.74 -5.34
CA SER A 182 18.12 4.57 -5.60
C SER A 182 17.91 3.83 -4.29
N GLY A 183 16.67 3.44 -4.04
CA GLY A 183 16.28 2.67 -2.86
C GLY A 183 15.65 1.37 -3.27
N ASP A 184 16.17 0.26 -2.76
CA ASP A 184 15.61 -1.07 -2.97
C ASP A 184 15.21 -1.68 -1.64
N ILE A 185 14.09 -2.41 -1.63
CA ILE A 185 13.70 -3.21 -0.46
C ILE A 185 14.66 -4.40 -0.40
N THR A 186 15.55 -4.40 0.59
CA THR A 186 16.53 -5.47 0.77
C THR A 186 16.01 -6.59 1.65
N ASN A 187 15.06 -6.28 2.54
CA ASN A 187 14.44 -7.26 3.42
C ASN A 187 13.04 -6.80 3.83
N LEU A 188 12.07 -7.71 3.80
CA LEU A 188 10.70 -7.49 4.28
C LEU A 188 10.28 -8.72 5.08
N GLN A 189 9.97 -8.52 6.36
CA GLN A 189 9.51 -9.56 7.26
C GLN A 189 8.02 -9.42 7.52
N PHE A 190 7.35 -10.55 7.70
CA PHE A 190 5.92 -10.61 8.01
C PHE A 190 5.69 -11.32 9.33
N GLN A 191 4.64 -10.91 10.03
CA GLN A 191 4.16 -11.57 11.22
C GLN A 191 2.66 -11.90 11.08
N PRO A 192 2.21 -13.10 11.48
CA PRO A 192 0.80 -13.40 11.60
C PRO A 192 0.11 -12.46 12.58
N SER A 193 -1.06 -11.97 12.21
CA SER A 193 -1.93 -11.15 13.05
C SER A 193 -3.38 -11.58 12.85
N CYS A 194 -4.10 -11.76 13.95
CA CYS A 194 -5.52 -12.05 13.91
C CYS A 194 -6.30 -10.73 13.80
N CYS A 195 -7.33 -10.68 12.96
CA CYS A 195 -8.29 -9.58 12.93
C CYS A 195 -9.23 -9.70 14.14
N PRO A 196 -9.12 -8.84 15.17
CA PRO A 196 -9.81 -9.07 16.44
C PRO A 196 -11.33 -8.89 16.35
N ARG A 197 -11.81 -8.18 15.33
CA ARG A 197 -13.22 -7.86 15.11
C ARG A 197 -13.87 -8.62 13.96
N THR A 198 -13.09 -9.38 13.18
CA THR A 198 -13.58 -10.02 11.96
C THR A 198 -13.62 -11.53 12.12
N VAL A 199 -14.73 -12.12 11.70
CA VAL A 199 -14.97 -13.57 11.72
C VAL A 199 -15.12 -14.08 10.30
N LEU A 200 -14.47 -15.19 9.99
CA LEU A 200 -14.71 -15.96 8.77
C LEU A 200 -15.81 -16.99 9.02
N LEU A 201 -16.86 -16.91 8.23
CA LEU A 201 -17.90 -17.92 8.14
C LEU A 201 -17.66 -18.79 6.91
N SER A 202 -17.74 -20.09 7.08
CA SER A 202 -17.58 -21.08 6.01
C SER A 202 -18.68 -22.14 6.04
N GLY A 203 -18.83 -22.85 4.93
CA GLY A 203 -19.86 -23.89 4.78
C GLY A 203 -21.25 -23.34 4.46
N ILE A 204 -21.32 -22.12 3.89
CA ILE A 204 -22.58 -21.52 3.47
C ILE A 204 -23.03 -22.18 2.16
N PRO A 205 -24.21 -22.82 2.11
CA PRO A 205 -24.71 -23.50 0.93
C PRO A 205 -25.42 -22.51 0.00
N ASP A 206 -25.46 -22.86 -1.29
CA ASP A 206 -26.13 -22.07 -2.32
C ASP A 206 -27.62 -22.43 -2.40
N VAL A 207 -28.38 -21.94 -1.42
CA VAL A 207 -29.83 -22.22 -1.28
C VAL A 207 -30.70 -20.97 -1.35
N LEU A 208 -30.09 -19.79 -1.24
CA LEU A 208 -30.74 -18.49 -1.38
C LEU A 208 -29.91 -17.63 -2.34
N GLY A 209 -30.56 -16.63 -2.93
CA GLY A 209 -29.85 -15.57 -3.66
C GLY A 209 -28.86 -14.83 -2.78
N GLU A 210 -27.96 -14.07 -3.42
CA GLU A 210 -26.86 -13.37 -2.75
C GLU A 210 -27.33 -12.40 -1.66
N GLU A 211 -28.26 -11.49 -1.97
CA GLU A 211 -28.77 -10.51 -0.99
C GLU A 211 -29.59 -11.15 0.13
N PRO A 212 -30.56 -12.05 -0.13
CA PRO A 212 -31.29 -12.72 0.96
C PRO A 212 -30.39 -13.55 1.88
N MET A 213 -29.34 -14.19 1.34
CA MET A 213 -28.38 -14.93 2.17
C MET A 213 -27.55 -13.98 3.03
N ARG A 214 -27.06 -12.88 2.45
CA ARG A 214 -26.30 -11.84 3.15
C ARG A 214 -27.10 -11.29 4.32
N ASP A 215 -28.34 -10.90 4.07
CA ASP A 215 -29.22 -10.31 5.07
C ASP A 215 -29.60 -11.33 6.16
N ALA A 216 -29.85 -12.60 5.82
CA ALA A 216 -30.12 -13.66 6.80
C ALA A 216 -28.93 -13.90 7.76
N LEU A 217 -27.69 -13.85 7.22
CA LEU A 217 -26.47 -13.92 8.02
C LEU A 217 -26.37 -12.70 8.95
N GLU A 218 -26.54 -11.49 8.41
CA GLU A 218 -26.47 -10.26 9.18
C GLU A 218 -27.47 -10.26 10.34
N ILE A 219 -28.74 -10.56 10.08
CA ILE A 219 -29.80 -10.63 11.10
C ILE A 219 -29.48 -11.70 12.15
N HIS A 220 -28.88 -12.83 11.75
CA HIS A 220 -28.49 -13.86 12.71
C HIS A 220 -27.41 -13.37 13.67
N PHE A 221 -26.36 -12.72 13.15
CA PHE A 221 -25.20 -12.28 13.92
C PHE A 221 -25.37 -10.91 14.59
N GLN A 222 -26.45 -10.18 14.31
CA GLN A 222 -26.87 -9.02 15.11
C GLN A 222 -27.60 -9.39 16.40
N LYS A 223 -28.18 -10.60 16.48
CA LYS A 223 -28.97 -11.01 17.66
C LYS A 223 -28.07 -11.34 18.85
N ALA A 224 -28.18 -10.54 19.92
CA ALA A 224 -27.45 -10.78 21.17
C ALA A 224 -27.72 -12.16 21.80
N SER A 225 -28.92 -12.72 21.61
CA SER A 225 -29.27 -14.08 22.08
C SER A 225 -28.45 -15.19 21.42
N ARG A 226 -27.77 -14.89 20.30
CA ARG A 226 -26.90 -15.80 19.54
C ARG A 226 -25.41 -15.47 19.73
N GLY A 227 -25.09 -14.66 20.75
CA GLY A 227 -23.73 -14.15 20.96
C GLY A 227 -23.32 -13.01 20.03
N GLY A 228 -24.26 -12.56 19.17
CA GLY A 228 -24.08 -11.49 18.20
C GLY A 228 -24.00 -10.08 18.79
N GLY A 229 -23.88 -9.10 17.91
CA GLY A 229 -23.75 -7.69 18.23
C GLY A 229 -23.78 -6.81 16.98
N GLU A 230 -23.50 -5.53 17.13
CA GLU A 230 -23.51 -4.56 16.03
C GLU A 230 -22.48 -4.94 14.95
N VAL A 231 -22.96 -5.03 13.72
CA VAL A 231 -22.18 -5.42 12.53
C VAL A 231 -21.78 -4.15 11.81
N ASP A 232 -20.47 -3.98 11.61
CA ASP A 232 -19.88 -2.86 10.89
C ASP A 232 -19.82 -3.14 9.38
N ALA A 233 -19.44 -4.36 9.02
CA ALA A 233 -19.39 -4.79 7.62
C ALA A 233 -19.66 -6.29 7.46
N LEU A 234 -20.32 -6.66 6.36
CA LEU A 234 -20.52 -8.05 5.97
C LEU A 234 -20.28 -8.24 4.48
N ALA A 235 -19.39 -9.18 4.13
CA ALA A 235 -19.09 -9.55 2.76
C ALA A 235 -19.34 -11.04 2.56
N TYR A 236 -20.28 -11.39 1.67
CA TYR A 236 -20.63 -12.78 1.34
C TYR A 236 -20.17 -13.13 -0.07
N VAL A 237 -19.57 -14.31 -0.24
CA VAL A 237 -19.19 -14.87 -1.54
C VAL A 237 -20.01 -16.14 -1.79
N PRO A 238 -20.92 -16.14 -2.79
CA PRO A 238 -21.71 -17.32 -3.14
C PRO A 238 -20.87 -18.54 -3.52
N ALA A 239 -21.42 -19.74 -3.35
CA ALA A 239 -20.72 -20.96 -3.75
C ALA A 239 -20.40 -20.94 -5.26
N GLY A 240 -19.25 -21.49 -5.64
CA GLY A 240 -18.79 -21.49 -7.03
C GLY A 240 -18.23 -20.15 -7.54
N ARG A 241 -18.28 -19.08 -6.72
CA ARG A 241 -17.59 -17.81 -6.99
C ARG A 241 -16.32 -17.67 -6.15
N HIS A 242 -15.49 -16.69 -6.51
CA HIS A 242 -14.32 -16.29 -5.75
C HIS A 242 -14.43 -14.80 -5.44
N GLY A 243 -14.03 -14.41 -4.24
CA GLY A 243 -13.99 -13.02 -3.81
C GLY A 243 -12.62 -12.64 -3.27
N VAL A 244 -12.38 -11.34 -3.15
CA VAL A 244 -11.21 -10.80 -2.46
C VAL A 244 -11.71 -9.76 -1.48
N ALA A 245 -11.40 -9.94 -0.20
CA ALA A 245 -11.61 -8.93 0.83
C ALA A 245 -10.38 -8.04 0.94
N VAL A 246 -10.60 -6.76 1.19
CA VAL A 246 -9.51 -5.79 1.37
C VAL A 246 -9.51 -5.34 2.81
N PHE A 247 -8.41 -5.63 3.51
CA PHE A 247 -8.19 -5.19 4.88
C PHE A 247 -7.25 -3.98 4.87
N ALA A 248 -7.69 -2.92 5.52
CA ALA A 248 -6.90 -1.73 5.80
C ALA A 248 -6.82 -1.52 7.31
N GLU A 249 -5.84 -0.73 7.76
CA GLU A 249 -5.75 -0.33 9.15
C GLU A 249 -6.97 0.52 9.55
N ASP A 250 -7.57 0.19 10.70
CA ASP A 250 -8.69 0.95 11.25
C ASP A 250 -8.16 2.24 11.87
N ALA A 251 -8.21 3.32 11.09
CA ALA A 251 -7.99 4.68 11.58
C ALA A 251 -9.28 5.15 12.25
N GLY A 252 -9.54 4.64 13.46
CA GLY A 252 -10.76 4.93 14.23
C GLY A 252 -11.06 6.42 14.41
#